data_AF-A0A953XVP5-F1
#
_entry.id   AF-A0A953XVP5-F1
#
_cell.length_a   1.000
_cell.length_b   1.000
_cell.length_c   1.000
_cell.angle_alpha   90.00
_cell.angle_beta   90.00
_cell.angle_gamma   90.00
#
_symmetry.space_group_name_H-M   'P 1'
#
loop_
_entity.id
_entity.type
_entity.pdbx_description
1 polymer ?
#
loop_
_entity_poly.entity_id
_entity_poly.type
_entity_poly.pdbx_seq_one_letter_code
_entity_poly.pdbx_strand_id
1 'polypeptide(L)'
;MEANGEFTHEALIDTSAVSAYLRALADGFEHETLRFSDKKGEMVLRPHGLVNFEVQSVRDGDRVQLSVRFDWKEQDSSSDSRNGTLHIEVRDKP
;
A
#
# COMPACT_ATOMS: atom_id res chain seq x y z
N MET A 1 -7.63 13.57 13.23
CA MET A 1 -6.84 14.46 12.37
C MET A 1 -6.13 13.56 11.40
N GLU A 2 -6.61 13.51 10.17
CA GLU A 2 -5.94 12.74 9.12
C GLU A 2 -4.73 13.56 8.68
N ALA A 3 -3.56 13.11 9.06
CA ALA A 3 -2.34 13.80 8.74
C ALA A 3 -1.97 13.45 7.30
N ASN A 4 -2.19 14.40 6.38
CA ASN A 4 -1.32 14.49 5.21
C ASN A 4 0.13 14.49 5.75
N GLY A 5 0.86 13.41 5.50
CA GLY A 5 2.20 13.21 6.02
C GLY A 5 3.09 12.56 4.96
N GLU A 6 4.37 12.92 4.98
CA GLU A 6 5.41 12.32 4.14
C GLU A 6 6.41 11.61 5.05
N PHE A 7 6.79 10.38 4.70
CA PHE A 7 7.90 9.66 5.34
C PHE A 7 8.94 9.33 4.28
N THR A 8 10.15 9.88 4.46
CA THR A 8 11.25 9.71 3.51
C THR A 8 12.50 9.22 4.24
N HIS A 9 13.02 8.07 3.83
CA HIS A 9 14.24 7.46 4.34
C HIS A 9 15.18 7.10 3.20
N GLU A 10 16.42 7.57 3.25
CA GLU A 10 17.46 7.30 2.25
C GLU A 10 18.72 6.78 2.95
N ALA A 11 19.24 5.66 2.47
CA ALA A 11 20.44 5.03 3.00
C ALA A 11 21.19 4.26 1.91
N LEU A 12 22.51 4.16 2.05
CA LEU A 12 23.34 3.25 1.27
C LEU A 12 23.45 1.92 2.01
N ILE A 13 22.84 0.87 1.46
CA ILE A 13 22.73 -0.44 2.09
C ILE A 13 23.13 -1.56 1.12
N ASP A 14 23.44 -2.74 1.67
CA ASP A 14 23.75 -3.91 0.86
C ASP A 14 22.49 -4.65 0.36
N THR A 15 22.69 -5.59 -0.57
CA THR A 15 21.60 -6.34 -1.21
C THR A 15 20.82 -7.25 -0.26
N SER A 16 21.44 -7.68 0.85
CA SER A 16 20.77 -8.50 1.86
C SER A 16 19.78 -7.65 2.67
N ALA A 17 20.17 -6.42 3.03
CA ALA A 17 19.30 -5.46 3.67
C ALA A 17 18.14 -5.04 2.74
N VAL A 18 18.40 -4.79 1.45
CA VAL A 18 17.33 -4.53 0.46
C VAL A 18 16.31 -5.67 0.45
N SER A 19 16.78 -6.93 0.43
CA SER A 19 15.89 -8.10 0.43
C SER A 19 15.06 -8.19 1.72
N ALA A 20 15.62 -7.81 2.86
CA ALA A 20 14.89 -7.75 4.12
C ALA A 20 13.79 -6.68 4.09
N TYR A 21 14.06 -5.49 3.54
CA TYR A 21 13.04 -4.45 3.37
C TYR A 21 11.92 -4.89 2.42
N LEU A 22 12.24 -5.53 1.30
CA LEU A 22 11.22 -6.03 0.37
C LEU A 22 10.32 -7.08 1.01
N ARG A 23 10.87 -7.96 1.87
CA ARG A 23 10.07 -8.92 2.66
C ARG A 23 9.17 -8.21 3.65
N ALA A 24 9.69 -7.23 4.40
CA ALA A 24 8.90 -6.47 5.35
C ALA A 24 7.74 -5.70 4.67
N LEU A 25 7.96 -5.18 3.45
CA LEU A 25 6.89 -4.59 2.65
C LEU A 25 5.85 -5.65 2.26
N ALA A 26 6.27 -6.82 1.78
CA ALA A 26 5.37 -7.91 1.43
C ALA A 26 4.51 -8.37 2.62
N ASP A 27 5.14 -8.61 3.78
CA ASP A 27 4.46 -8.97 5.02
C ASP A 27 3.46 -7.87 5.44
N GLY A 28 3.83 -6.60 5.27
CA GLY A 28 2.95 -5.48 5.60
C GLY A 28 1.74 -5.36 4.67
N PHE A 29 1.88 -5.69 3.38
CA PHE A 29 0.73 -5.82 2.47
C PHE A 29 -0.16 -7.02 2.81
N GLU A 30 0.42 -8.16 3.19
CA GLU A 30 -0.33 -9.35 3.62
C GLU A 30 -1.14 -9.11 4.90
N HIS A 31 -0.61 -8.30 5.81
CA HIS A 31 -1.27 -7.93 7.08
C HIS A 31 -2.03 -6.59 7.01
N GLU A 32 -2.18 -6.02 5.81
CA GLU A 32 -2.85 -4.73 5.56
C GLU A 32 -2.37 -3.59 6.49
N THR A 33 -1.10 -3.65 6.89
CA THR A 33 -0.48 -2.70 7.83
C THR A 33 1.00 -2.53 7.54
N LEU A 34 1.39 -1.33 7.11
CA LEU A 34 2.78 -0.94 6.91
C LEU A 34 3.19 0.07 7.98
N ARG A 35 4.19 -0.27 8.79
CA ARG A 35 4.73 0.61 9.82
C ARG A 35 6.16 1.02 9.47
N PHE A 36 6.34 2.30 9.17
CA PHE A 36 7.65 2.91 8.94
C PHE A 36 8.10 3.63 10.20
N SER A 37 9.35 3.45 10.59
CA SER A 37 9.92 4.15 11.75
C SER A 37 11.42 4.34 11.58
N ASP A 38 11.90 5.53 11.90
CA ASP A 38 13.31 5.85 12.04
C ASP A 38 13.55 6.89 13.14
N LYS A 39 14.74 7.51 13.16
CA LYS A 39 15.09 8.52 14.17
C LYS A 39 14.28 9.82 14.05
N LYS A 40 13.64 10.07 12.90
CA LYS A 40 12.90 11.31 12.60
C LYS A 40 11.41 11.17 12.88
N GLY A 41 10.88 9.95 12.91
CA GLY A 41 9.49 9.73 13.27
C GLY A 41 8.97 8.35 12.90
N GLU A 42 7.65 8.26 12.86
CA GLU A 42 6.90 7.05 12.57
C GLU A 42 5.70 7.38 11.68
N MET A 43 5.35 6.45 10.79
CA MET A 43 4.15 6.50 9.96
C MET A 43 3.55 5.10 9.87
N VAL A 44 2.22 5.02 9.95
CA VAL A 44 1.47 3.77 9.75
C VAL A 44 0.54 3.98 8.55
N LEU A 45 0.61 3.07 7.58
CA LEU A 45 -0.29 3.03 6.43
C LEU A 45 -1.10 1.73 6.43
N ARG A 46 -2.28 1.77 5.82
CA ARG A 46 -3.29 0.72 5.77
C ARG A 46 -3.63 0.36 4.32
N PRO A 47 -2.78 -0.42 3.64
CA PRO A 47 -3.05 -0.87 2.28
C PRO A 47 -4.20 -1.88 2.27
N HIS A 48 -5.42 -1.39 2.03
CA HIS A 48 -6.62 -2.21 1.88
C HIS A 48 -7.15 -2.17 0.45
N GLY A 49 -7.72 -3.29 0.01
CA GLY A 49 -8.41 -3.38 -1.28
C GLY A 49 -7.48 -3.39 -2.48
N LEU A 50 -7.78 -2.57 -3.49
CA LEU A 50 -7.02 -2.55 -4.74
C LEU A 50 -5.81 -1.61 -4.65
N VAL A 51 -4.65 -2.15 -5.01
CA VAL A 51 -3.39 -1.42 -5.11
C VAL A 51 -3.02 -1.27 -6.59
N ASN A 52 -2.79 -0.04 -7.03
CA ASN A 52 -2.11 0.20 -8.29
C ASN A 52 -0.62 -0.10 -8.11
N PHE A 53 -0.09 -1.02 -8.92
CA PHE A 53 1.29 -1.48 -8.83
C PHE A 53 2.05 -1.13 -10.10
N GLU A 54 3.14 -0.38 -9.95
CA GLU A 54 3.98 0.06 -11.06
C GLU A 54 5.44 -0.29 -10.79
N VAL A 55 6.10 -0.86 -11.80
CA VAL A 55 7.54 -1.14 -11.78
C VAL A 55 8.19 -0.43 -12.96
N GLN A 56 9.17 0.41 -12.66
CA GLN A 56 9.98 1.10 -13.66
C GLN A 56 11.45 0.77 -13.45
N SER A 57 12.18 0.55 -14.54
CA SER A 57 13.62 0.33 -14.49
C SER A 57 14.32 1.22 -15.51
N VAL A 58 15.42 1.85 -15.10
CA VAL A 58 16.26 2.67 -15.95
C VAL A 58 17.68 2.13 -15.90
N ARG A 59 18.31 2.00 -17.07
CA ARG A 59 19.75 1.72 -17.20
C ARG A 59 20.37 2.80 -18.06
N ASP A 60 21.37 3.48 -17.51
CA ASP A 60 22.14 4.53 -18.19
C ASP A 60 23.62 4.32 -17.86
N GLY A 61 24.39 3.81 -18.82
CA GLY A 61 25.78 3.39 -18.60
C GLY A 61 25.91 2.32 -17.51
N ASP A 62 26.65 2.65 -16.46
CA ASP A 62 26.86 1.84 -15.26
C ASP A 62 25.80 2.05 -14.17
N ARG A 63 24.94 3.06 -14.32
CA ARG A 63 23.86 3.36 -13.39
C ARG A 63 22.64 2.50 -13.69
N VAL A 64 22.18 1.77 -12.68
CA VAL A 64 20.93 1.00 -12.71
C VAL A 64 20.00 1.53 -11.62
N GLN A 65 18.78 1.86 -11.98
CA GLN A 65 17.73 2.28 -11.07
C GLN A 65 16.50 1.38 -11.25
N LEU A 66 15.95 0.90 -10.14
CA LEU A 66 14.66 0.23 -10.06
C LEU A 66 13.76 1.09 -9.17
N SER A 67 12.58 1.43 -9.66
CA SER A 67 11.54 2.12 -8.90
C SER A 67 10.31 1.24 -8.86
N VAL A 68 9.82 0.97 -7.65
CA VAL A 68 8.59 0.23 -7.40
C VAL A 68 7.63 1.19 -6.70
N ARG A 69 6.47 1.43 -7.29
CA ARG A 69 5.44 2.32 -6.75
C ARG A 69 4.18 1.51 -6.44
N PHE A 70 3.60 1.80 -5.29
CA PHE A 70 2.34 1.28 -4.84
C PHE A 70 1.45 2.47 -4.50
N ASP A 71 0.27 2.55 -5.13
CA ASP A 71 -0.70 3.61 -4.86
C ASP A 71 -2.05 2.97 -4.53
N TRP A 72 -2.64 3.37 -3.40
CA TRP A 72 -3.97 2.92 -2.99
C TRP A 72 -4.75 4.07 -2.36
N LYS A 73 -6.06 3.85 -2.19
CA LYS A 73 -6.92 4.74 -1.41
C LYS A 73 -7.25 4.04 -0.11
N GLU A 74 -6.83 4.63 1.00
CA GLU A 74 -7.29 4.18 2.31
C GLU A 74 -8.78 4.49 2.41
N GLN A 75 -9.59 3.45 2.54
CA GLN A 75 -11.00 3.60 2.87
C GLN A 75 -11.11 3.55 4.37
N ASP A 76 -11.73 4.54 4.97
CA ASP A 76 -12.12 4.48 6.37
C ASP A 76 -12.90 3.18 6.62
N SER A 77 -12.38 2.37 7.55
CA SER A 77 -13.09 1.20 8.10
C SER A 77 -14.40 1.56 8.81
N SER A 78 -14.81 2.83 8.74
CA SER A 78 -16.05 3.40 9.28
C SER A 78 -17.23 3.34 8.29
N SER A 79 -17.00 3.00 7.03
CA SER A 79 -18.09 2.78 6.06
C SER A 79 -18.55 1.31 6.08
N ASP A 80 -19.00 0.87 7.26
CA ASP A 80 -20.03 -0.17 7.38
C ASP A 80 -21.37 0.40 6.88
N SER A 81 -21.40 0.82 5.62
CA SER A 81 -22.63 1.09 4.90
C SER A 81 -23.02 -0.21 4.24
N ARG A 82 -23.72 -1.07 5.00
CA ARG A 82 -24.78 -1.96 4.52
C ARG A 82 -24.69 -2.22 3.02
N ASN A 83 -23.85 -3.16 2.60
CA ASN A 83 -24.00 -3.72 1.27
C ASN A 83 -25.28 -4.57 1.30
N GLY A 84 -26.42 -3.87 1.25
CA GLY A 84 -27.74 -4.45 1.24
C GLY A 84 -27.80 -5.36 0.04
N THR A 85 -27.84 -6.66 0.31
CA THR A 85 -28.09 -7.70 -0.68
C THR A 85 -29.30 -7.25 -1.52
N LEU A 86 -29.09 -7.11 -2.83
CA LEU A 86 -30.16 -6.79 -3.75
C LEU A 86 -31.14 -7.95 -3.78
N HIS A 87 -32.29 -7.78 -3.12
CA HIS A 87 -33.42 -8.70 -3.25
C HIS A 87 -34.25 -8.31 -4.47
N ILE A 88 -34.26 -9.17 -5.49
CA ILE A 88 -35.13 -9.04 -6.66
C ILE A 88 -36.26 -10.05 -6.50
N GLU A 89 -37.49 -9.56 -6.36
CA GLU A 89 -38.70 -10.39 -6.45
C GLU A 89 -39.42 -10.11 -7.77
N VAL A 90 -39.86 -11.17 -8.44
CA VAL A 90 -40.73 -11.07 -9.61
C VAL A 90 -42.13 -10.78 -9.11
N ARG A 91 -42.71 -9.65 -9.54
CA ARG A 91 -44.10 -9.31 -9.27
C ARG A 91 -44.99 -10.27 -10.06
N ASP A 92 -45.67 -11.20 -9.38
CA ASP A 92 -46.71 -12.01 -10.03
C ASP A 92 -47.77 -11.08 -10.63
N LYS A 93 -48.06 -11.30 -11.92
CA LYS A 93 -49.03 -10.53 -12.70
C LYS A 93 -50.47 -10.93 -12.27
N PRO A 94 -51.46 -10.05 -12.50
CA PRO A 94 -52.75 -10.04 -11.80
C PRO A 94 -53.64 -11.24 -12.12
#